data_AF-A0A846AKG6-F1
#
_entry.id   AF-A0A846AKG6-F1
#
_cell.length_a   1.000
_cell.length_b   1.000
_cell.length_c   1.000
_cell.angle_alpha   90.00
_cell.angle_beta   90.00
_cell.angle_gamma   90.00
#
_symmetry.space_group_name_H-M   'P 1'
#
loop_
_entity.id
_entity.type
_entity.pdbx_description
1 polymer ?
#
loop_
_entity_poly.entity_id
_entity_poly.type
_entity_poly.pdbx_seq_one_letter_code
_entity_poly.pdbx_strand_id
1 'polypeptide(L)'
;MGKTDNGIVIVTSHLYDGERTLPIDIELYQSSSSFPSGKEDKEFVKKPDLALKLIHKTLSRKYRPGVVLMDGGYGNNSSFLEELERL
;
A
#
# COMPACT_ATOMS: atom_id res chain seq x y z
N MET A 1 21.86 -10.40 -13.98
CA MET A 1 21.23 -11.49 -13.21
C MET A 1 20.94 -10.94 -11.81
N GLY A 2 19.79 -10.28 -11.64
CA GLY A 2 19.54 -9.37 -10.53
C GLY A 2 18.17 -9.59 -9.90
N LYS A 3 18.18 -9.76 -8.58
CA LYS A 3 17.25 -9.21 -7.56
C LYS A 3 17.58 -9.94 -6.25
N THR A 4 18.69 -9.54 -5.62
CA THR A 4 19.10 -10.04 -4.30
C THR A 4 18.73 -9.06 -3.19
N ASP A 5 18.10 -7.93 -3.52
CA ASP A 5 17.68 -6.95 -2.54
C ASP A 5 16.28 -7.28 -2.03
N ASN A 6 16.24 -8.11 -0.99
CA ASN A 6 15.06 -8.26 -0.12
C ASN A 6 14.93 -7.01 0.76
N GLY A 7 14.68 -5.86 0.13
CA GLY A 7 14.46 -4.60 0.84
C GLY A 7 13.16 -4.63 1.65
N ILE A 8 13.17 -3.94 2.80
CA ILE A 8 11.96 -3.68 3.56
C ILE A 8 11.08 -2.74 2.75
N VAL A 9 9.81 -3.11 2.58
CA VAL A 9 8.82 -2.24 1.92
C VAL A 9 7.79 -1.82 2.95
N ILE A 10 7.56 -0.52 3.04
CA ILE A 10 6.51 0.08 3.84
C ILE A 10 5.51 0.81 2.93
N VAL A 11 4.24 0.77 3.32
CA VAL A 11 3.16 1.56 2.71
C VAL A 11 2.74 2.59 3.73
N THR A 12 2.63 3.85 3.33
CA THR A 12 2.46 4.96 4.27
C THR A 12 1.47 5.99 3.75
N SER A 13 0.57 6.47 4.60
CA SER A 13 -0.23 7.66 4.34
C SER A 13 0.48 8.89 4.90
N HIS A 14 0.41 10.00 4.18
CA HIS A 14 1.05 11.25 4.57
C HIS A 14 0.05 12.39 4.60
N LEU A 15 0.19 13.27 5.59
CA LEU A 15 -0.35 14.62 5.53
C LEU A 15 0.62 15.48 4.72
N TYR A 16 0.11 16.23 3.76
CA TYR A 16 0.89 17.16 2.94
C TYR A 16 0.28 18.55 3.01
N ASP A 17 1.08 19.55 3.37
CA ASP A 17 0.64 20.94 3.53
C ASP A 17 1.00 21.84 2.32
N GLY A 18 1.63 21.27 1.29
CA GLY A 18 2.14 22.01 0.12
C GLY A 18 3.66 22.24 0.15
N GLU A 19 4.31 22.04 1.30
CA GLU A 19 5.77 22.19 1.46
C GLU A 19 6.41 20.96 2.11
N ARG A 20 5.72 20.34 3.06
CA ARG A 20 6.22 19.28 3.94
C ARG A 20 5.27 18.11 4.00
N THR A 21 5.83 16.93 4.25
CA THR A 21 5.06 15.70 4.48
C THR A 21 5.29 15.19 5.90
N LEU A 22 4.22 14.66 6.51
CA LEU A 22 4.28 13.96 7.78
C LEU A 22 3.59 12.60 7.64
N PRO A 23 4.28 11.47 7.93
CA PRO A 23 3.63 10.16 7.91
C PRO A 23 2.63 10.06 9.06
N ILE A 24 1.40 9.64 8.76
CA ILE A 24 0.32 9.50 9.75
C ILE A 24 -0.07 8.04 10.00
N ASP A 25 0.17 7.15 9.03
CA ASP A 25 0.05 5.71 9.21
C ASP A 25 1.13 4.97 8.41
N ILE A 26 1.50 3.78 8.88
CA ILE A 26 2.52 2.92 8.30
C ILE A 26 2.00 1.48 8.34
N GLU A 27 2.18 0.75 7.24
CA GLU A 27 1.98 -0.68 7.14
C GLU A 27 3.25 -1.33 6.59
N LEU A 28 3.68 -2.43 7.21
CA LEU A 28 4.82 -3.20 6.75
C LEU A 28 4.35 -4.22 5.71
N TYR A 29 4.95 -4.19 4.53
CA TYR A 29 4.75 -5.25 3.55
C TYR A 29 5.74 -6.39 3.79
N GLN A 30 5.21 -7.61 3.89
CA GLN A 30 5.99 -8.83 3.91
C GLN A 30 5.86 -9.53 2.55
N SER A 31 7.00 -9.87 1.95
CA SER A 31 7.03 -10.64 0.69
C SER A 31 6.38 -12.00 0.90
N SER A 32 5.67 -12.51 -0.11
CA SER A 32 5.09 -13.86 -0.07
C SER A 32 6.15 -14.93 0.23
N SER A 33 7.41 -14.71 -0.17
CA SER A 33 8.53 -15.62 0.11
C SER A 33 8.86 -15.77 1.60
N SER A 34 8.36 -14.86 2.45
CA SER A 34 8.53 -14.91 3.90
C SER A 34 7.51 -15.82 4.59
N PHE A 35 6.49 -16.30 3.86
CA PHE A 35 5.42 -17.13 4.40
C PHE A 35 5.56 -18.60 3.95
N PRO A 36 5.23 -19.59 4.81
CA PRO A 36 5.32 -21.00 4.44
C PRO A 36 4.48 -21.38 3.21
N SER A 37 3.31 -20.77 3.07
CA SER A 37 2.37 -21.03 1.97
C SER A 37 2.49 -20.03 0.81
N GLY A 38 3.50 -19.16 0.82
CA GLY A 38 3.70 -18.21 -0.26
C GLY A 38 2.54 -17.22 -0.41
N LYS A 39 2.01 -17.10 -1.63
CA LYS A 39 0.90 -16.19 -1.96
C LYS A 39 -0.46 -16.68 -1.46
N GLU A 40 -0.58 -17.97 -1.16
CA GLU A 40 -1.82 -18.59 -0.65
C GLU A 40 -1.89 -18.52 0.88
N ASP A 41 -0.88 -17.95 1.53
CA ASP A 41 -0.89 -17.75 2.97
C ASP A 41 -2.01 -16.77 3.37
N LYS A 42 -2.79 -17.13 4.38
CA LYS A 42 -3.92 -16.31 4.84
C LYS A 42 -3.48 -14.98 5.44
N GLU A 43 -2.25 -14.91 5.92
CA GLU A 43 -1.65 -13.69 6.48
C GLU A 43 -0.95 -12.85 5.41
N PHE A 44 -0.78 -13.38 4.18
CA PHE A 44 -0.18 -12.63 3.09
C PHE A 44 -1.15 -11.56 2.58
N VAL A 45 -0.74 -10.29 2.68
CA VAL A 45 -1.50 -9.14 2.17
C VAL A 45 -0.73 -8.47 1.05
N LYS A 46 -1.40 -8.18 -0.07
CA LYS A 46 -0.75 -7.49 -1.19
C LYS A 46 -0.58 -6.00 -0.87
N LYS A 47 0.41 -5.37 -1.49
CA LYS A 47 0.67 -3.93 -1.31
C LYS A 47 -0.54 -3.05 -1.65
N PRO A 48 -1.30 -3.29 -2.74
CA PRO A 48 -2.49 -2.50 -3.04
C PRO A 48 -3.57 -2.64 -1.95
N ASP A 49 -3.74 -3.83 -1.38
CA ASP A 49 -4.69 -4.06 -0.28
C ASP A 49 -4.27 -3.30 0.99
N LEU A 50 -2.97 -3.26 1.30
CA LEU A 50 -2.43 -2.41 2.37
C LEU A 50 -2.66 -0.91 2.10
N ALA A 51 -2.52 -0.47 0.85
CA ALA A 51 -2.79 0.91 0.48
C ALA A 51 -4.28 1.26 0.65
N LEU A 52 -5.19 0.40 0.20
CA LEU A 52 -6.64 0.56 0.41
C LEU A 52 -6.98 0.63 1.90
N LYS A 53 -6.40 -0.26 2.71
CA LYS A 53 -6.54 -0.23 4.18
C LYS A 53 -6.18 1.15 4.74
N LEU A 54 -5.08 1.74 4.31
CA LEU A 54 -4.66 3.07 4.75
C LEU A 54 -5.58 4.20 4.25
N ILE A 55 -6.09 4.09 3.03
CA ILE A 55 -7.04 5.04 2.47
C ILE A 55 -8.35 5.01 3.26
N HIS A 56 -8.93 3.82 3.47
CA HIS A 56 -10.14 3.63 4.30
C HIS A 56 -9.95 4.15 5.73
N LYS A 57 -8.77 3.93 6.33
CA LYS A 57 -8.42 4.46 7.64
C LYS A 57 -8.34 5.99 7.65
N THR A 58 -7.86 6.60 6.57
CA THR A 58 -7.79 8.06 6.40
C THR A 58 -9.21 8.64 6.27
N LEU A 59 -10.06 8.01 5.45
CA LEU A 59 -11.46 8.39 5.26
C LEU A 59 -12.29 8.24 6.54
N SER A 60 -12.09 7.17 7.32
CA SER A 60 -12.81 6.96 8.59
C SER A 60 -12.48 8.02 9.64
N ARG A 61 -11.26 8.59 9.59
CA ARG A 61 -10.85 9.78 10.36
C ARG A 61 -11.39 11.10 9.81
N LYS A 62 -12.19 11.06 8.74
CA LYS A 62 -12.76 12.21 8.02
C LYS A 62 -11.71 13.09 7.32
N TYR A 63 -10.50 12.58 7.12
CA TYR A 63 -9.53 13.21 6.23
C TYR A 63 -9.89 12.89 4.78
N ARG A 64 -9.48 13.76 3.85
CA ARG A 64 -9.71 13.57 2.41
C ARG A 64 -8.37 13.31 1.72
N PRO A 65 -8.05 12.05 1.37
CA PRO A 65 -6.89 11.76 0.54
C PRO A 65 -7.02 12.52 -0.78
N GLY A 66 -6.00 13.30 -1.16
CA GLY A 66 -5.99 14.05 -2.41
C GLY A 66 -5.18 13.40 -3.52
N VAL A 67 -4.20 12.56 -3.18
CA VAL A 67 -3.26 11.95 -4.13
C VAL A 67 -2.87 10.55 -3.64
N VAL A 68 -2.79 9.61 -4.57
CA VAL A 68 -2.24 8.26 -4.36
C VAL A 68 -1.03 8.09 -5.27
N LEU A 69 0.13 7.74 -4.69
CA LEU A 69 1.37 7.48 -5.43
C LEU A 69 1.67 5.97 -5.38
N MET A 70 1.79 5.34 -6.53
CA MET A 70 2.07 3.91 -6.67
C MET A 70 3.07 3.62 -7.77
N ASP A 71 3.85 2.57 -7.58
CA ASP A 71 4.75 2.04 -8.61
C ASP A 71 3.92 1.28 -9.67
N GLY A 72 4.02 1.72 -10.92
CA GLY A 72 3.33 1.11 -12.06
C GLY A 72 3.86 -0.26 -12.49
N GLY A 73 5.00 -0.70 -11.92
CA GLY A 73 5.59 -2.03 -12.19
C GLY A 73 4.90 -3.19 -11.45
N TYR A 74 3.99 -2.91 -10.52
CA TYR A 74 3.10 -3.93 -9.97
C TYR A 74 2.02 -4.24 -11.00
N GLY A 75 1.88 -5.52 -11.38
CA GLY A 75 1.03 -5.99 -12.48
C GLY A 75 -0.45 -5.57 -12.43
N ASN A 76 -1.38 -6.52 -12.33
CA ASN A 76 -2.81 -6.23 -12.50
C ASN A 76 -3.38 -5.43 -11.31
N ASN A 77 -3.32 -4.10 -11.38
CA ASN A 77 -3.83 -3.16 -10.37
C ASN A 77 -5.31 -2.78 -10.58
N SER A 78 -6.00 -3.42 -11.52
CA SER A 78 -7.36 -3.04 -11.93
C SER A 78 -8.35 -3.02 -10.77
N SER A 79 -8.32 -4.03 -9.89
CA SER A 79 -9.20 -4.06 -8.71
C SER A 79 -8.92 -2.93 -7.72
N PHE A 80 -7.65 -2.51 -7.59
CA PHE A 80 -7.27 -1.38 -6.75
C PHE A 80 -7.82 -0.07 -7.31
N LEU A 81 -7.67 0.15 -8.62
CA LEU A 81 -8.19 1.34 -9.29
C LEU A 81 -9.72 1.40 -9.23
N GLU A 82 -10.40 0.28 -9.50
CA GLU A 82 -11.85 0.17 -9.39
C GLU A 82 -12.36 0.49 -7.98
N GLU A 83 -11.64 0.07 -6.94
CA GLU A 83 -12.01 0.39 -5.56
C GLU A 83 -11.73 1.87 -5.25
N LEU A 84 -10.59 2.40 -5.70
CA LEU A 84 -10.25 3.81 -5.53
C LEU A 84 -11.26 4.75 -6.19
N GLU A 85 -11.79 4.40 -7.36
CA GLU A 85 -12.82 5.16 -8.07
C GLU A 85 -14.21 5.12 -7.39
N ARG A 86 -14.45 4.17 -6.49
CA ARG A 86 -15.71 4.04 -5.73
C ARG A 86 -15.72 4.77 -4.40
N LEU A 87 -14.57 5.28 -3.94
CA LEU A 87 -14.38 5.99 -2.67
C LEU A 87 -14.82 7.46 -2.76
#